data_AF-X0U2Z7-F1
#
_entry.id   AF-X0U2Z7-F1
#
_cell.length_a   1.000
_cell.length_b   1.000
_cell.length_c   1.000
_cell.angle_alpha   90.00
_cell.angle_beta   90.00
_cell.angle_gamma   90.00
#
_symmetry.space_group_name_H-M   'P 1'
#
loop_
_entity.id
_entity.type
_entity.pdbx_description
1 polymer ?
#
loop_
_entity_poly.entity_id
_entity_poly.type
_entity_poly.pdbx_seq_one_letter_code
_entity_poly.pdbx_strand_id
1 'polypeptide(L)'
;MKIIDSALKYESMGFSVIPVQKNKKPYIAWEKYQKEKASIELIKQWWDKYPNANVGIVTGEISGIDVIDIDSKKGLDEVEKLLPDNFITPIARTPGGGWHYYHHATGMGNSVAFIEHCDFRGTGGYIVAPPSLGENGKPYVWLGSLSIFETNPLSIPESIIELLKSPPRREKLTEDVHGVASDWLSTAMQGVKAGKRNAVGAEIAGYWINKVPQKDVLTILRSWNQNNAPPLSDNDIMTIVNSIGRYEPKKQEKVNIANVYTAERMLAEYAEYIKTLEKNRFITGISEIDKRIRGVAGGEVLTIIARAGSFKTAMLQNLLK
;
A
#
# COMPACT_ATOMS: atom_id res chain seq x y z
N MET A 1 -21.72 -14.27 -14.79
CA MET A 1 -20.32 -14.07 -15.24
C MET A 1 -19.43 -14.90 -14.33
N LYS A 2 -18.48 -15.68 -14.85
CA LYS A 2 -17.57 -16.47 -14.00
C LYS A 2 -16.56 -15.53 -13.37
N ILE A 3 -16.06 -15.84 -12.17
CA ILE A 3 -15.08 -14.98 -11.47
C ILE A 3 -13.79 -14.79 -12.29
N ILE A 4 -13.38 -15.81 -13.06
CA ILE A 4 -12.25 -15.71 -13.99
C ILE A 4 -12.43 -14.63 -15.06
N ASP A 5 -13.66 -14.42 -15.57
CA ASP A 5 -13.90 -13.39 -16.59
C ASP A 5 -13.62 -12.00 -16.00
N SER A 6 -13.96 -11.79 -14.72
CA SER A 6 -13.61 -10.57 -13.98
C SER A 6 -12.10 -10.45 -13.77
N ALA A 7 -11.43 -11.54 -13.38
CA ALA A 7 -9.98 -11.56 -13.20
C ALA A 7 -9.24 -11.13 -14.48
N LEU A 8 -9.63 -11.70 -15.62
CA LEU A 8 -9.07 -11.35 -16.93
C LEU A 8 -9.42 -9.92 -17.34
N LYS A 9 -10.63 -9.44 -17.02
CA LYS A 9 -11.01 -8.05 -17.27
C LYS A 9 -10.14 -7.08 -16.47
N TYR A 10 -9.87 -7.36 -15.20
CA TYR A 10 -8.95 -6.55 -14.39
C TYR A 10 -7.52 -6.58 -14.91
N GLU A 11 -7.03 -7.76 -15.33
CA GLU A 11 -5.71 -7.87 -15.95
C GLU A 11 -5.62 -7.04 -17.24
N SER A 12 -6.65 -7.04 -18.08
CA SER A 12 -6.68 -6.25 -19.32
C SER A 12 -6.65 -4.72 -19.09
N MET A 13 -7.00 -4.29 -17.88
CA MET A 13 -6.87 -2.90 -17.44
C MET A 13 -5.47 -2.58 -16.89
N GLY A 14 -4.58 -3.58 -16.87
CA GLY A 14 -3.24 -3.46 -16.32
C GLY A 14 -3.16 -3.72 -14.82
N PHE A 15 -4.13 -4.38 -14.18
CA PHE A 15 -4.03 -4.72 -12.76
C PHE A 15 -3.24 -6.02 -12.53
N SER A 16 -2.45 -6.05 -11.45
CA SER A 16 -1.80 -7.27 -10.98
C SER A 16 -2.79 -8.11 -10.20
N VAL A 17 -3.24 -9.21 -10.81
CA VAL A 17 -4.31 -10.07 -10.31
C VAL A 17 -3.74 -11.31 -9.64
N ILE A 18 -4.36 -11.72 -8.52
CA ILE A 18 -4.00 -12.96 -7.79
C ILE A 18 -5.27 -13.73 -7.35
N PRO A 19 -5.22 -15.07 -7.24
CA PRO A 19 -6.33 -15.87 -6.75
C PRO A 19 -6.37 -15.85 -5.22
N VAL A 20 -7.53 -15.51 -4.64
CA VAL A 20 -7.70 -15.32 -3.19
C VAL A 20 -8.79 -16.24 -2.64
N GLN A 21 -8.62 -16.71 -1.40
CA GLN A 21 -9.60 -17.48 -0.64
C GLN A 21 -10.72 -16.58 -0.09
N LYS A 22 -11.81 -17.17 0.42
CA LYS A 22 -12.90 -16.40 1.06
C LYS A 22 -12.45 -15.68 2.33
N ASN A 23 -11.50 -16.25 3.08
CA ASN A 23 -10.86 -15.66 4.26
C ASN A 23 -9.81 -14.58 3.90
N LYS A 24 -9.83 -14.08 2.66
CA LYS A 24 -8.91 -13.08 2.10
C LYS A 24 -7.44 -13.51 1.99
N LYS A 25 -7.07 -14.78 2.23
CA LYS A 25 -5.69 -15.27 2.05
C LYS A 25 -5.42 -15.71 0.60
N PRO A 26 -4.26 -15.40 -0.01
CA PRO A 26 -3.95 -15.84 -1.36
C PRO A 26 -3.78 -17.37 -1.45
N TYR A 27 -4.14 -17.97 -2.58
CA TYR A 27 -3.86 -19.39 -2.86
C TYR A 27 -2.40 -19.67 -3.24
N ILE A 28 -1.63 -18.62 -3.52
CA ILE A 28 -0.28 -18.68 -4.05
C ILE A 28 0.64 -17.74 -3.26
N ALA A 29 1.95 -17.98 -3.32
CA ALA A 29 2.94 -17.01 -2.84
C ALA A 29 2.87 -15.77 -3.73
N TRP A 30 2.36 -14.67 -3.18
CA TRP A 30 1.87 -13.55 -3.96
C TRP A 30 2.84 -12.37 -4.01
N GLU A 31 3.87 -12.37 -3.15
CA GLU A 31 4.78 -11.25 -2.92
C GLU A 31 5.52 -10.84 -4.19
N LYS A 32 5.85 -11.79 -5.06
CA LYS A 32 6.46 -11.48 -6.37
C LYS A 32 5.54 -10.64 -7.26
N TYR A 33 4.22 -10.76 -7.10
CA TYR A 33 3.23 -10.03 -7.89
C TYR A 33 3.06 -8.56 -7.46
N GLN A 34 3.80 -8.12 -6.46
CA GLN A 34 3.99 -6.71 -6.14
C GLN A 34 4.95 -6.01 -7.12
N LYS A 35 5.75 -6.77 -7.86
CA LYS A 35 6.79 -6.25 -8.78
C LYS A 35 6.59 -6.69 -10.23
N GLU A 36 5.89 -7.79 -10.46
CA GLU A 36 5.67 -8.38 -11.78
C GLU A 36 4.20 -8.80 -11.92
N LYS A 37 3.57 -8.56 -13.07
CA LYS A 37 2.19 -9.03 -13.32
C LYS A 37 2.21 -10.47 -13.80
N ALA A 38 1.24 -11.26 -13.35
CA ALA A 38 1.03 -12.60 -13.90
C ALA A 38 0.59 -12.52 -15.37
N SER A 39 1.04 -13.46 -16.19
CA SER A 39 0.51 -13.59 -17.56
C SER A 39 -0.92 -14.12 -17.55
N ILE A 40 -1.64 -13.88 -18.65
CA ILE A 40 -3.01 -14.38 -18.86
C ILE A 40 -3.08 -15.90 -18.73
N GLU A 41 -2.09 -16.61 -19.24
CA GLU A 41 -2.01 -18.08 -19.18
C GLU A 41 -1.89 -18.55 -17.72
N LEU A 42 -1.06 -17.86 -16.93
CA LEU A 42 -0.89 -18.19 -15.53
C LEU A 42 -2.15 -17.89 -14.71
N ILE A 43 -2.85 -16.80 -15.02
CA ILE A 43 -4.14 -16.47 -14.41
C ILE A 43 -5.17 -17.56 -14.73
N LYS A 44 -5.25 -18.02 -15.98
CA LYS A 44 -6.14 -19.13 -16.36
C LYS A 44 -5.80 -20.40 -15.59
N GLN A 45 -4.53 -20.77 -15.50
CA GLN A 45 -4.08 -21.95 -14.74
C GLN A 45 -4.48 -21.88 -13.26
N TRP A 46 -4.44 -20.69 -12.64
CA TRP A 46 -4.89 -20.51 -11.27
C TRP A 46 -6.37 -20.78 -11.10
N TRP A 47 -7.22 -20.29 -12.00
CA TRP A 47 -8.65 -20.53 -11.93
C TRP A 47 -9.06 -21.93 -12.39
N ASP A 48 -8.26 -22.61 -13.23
CA ASP A 48 -8.45 -24.04 -13.50
C ASP A 48 -8.18 -24.88 -12.24
N LYS A 49 -7.13 -24.53 -11.49
CA LYS A 49 -6.78 -25.21 -10.22
C LYS A 49 -7.72 -24.83 -9.07
N TYR A 50 -8.19 -23.59 -9.03
CA TYR A 50 -9.06 -23.05 -7.99
C TYR A 50 -10.30 -22.38 -8.61
N PRO A 51 -11.28 -23.15 -9.13
CA PRO A 51 -12.43 -22.60 -9.87
C PRO A 51 -13.29 -21.60 -9.09
N ASN A 52 -13.25 -21.69 -7.76
CA ASN A 52 -14.00 -20.85 -6.84
C ASN A 52 -13.14 -19.76 -6.17
N ALA A 53 -11.93 -19.50 -6.67
CA ALA A 53 -11.09 -18.43 -6.14
C ALA A 53 -11.75 -17.06 -6.37
N ASN A 54 -11.66 -16.21 -5.35
CA ASN A 54 -11.92 -14.78 -5.46
C ASN A 54 -10.80 -14.08 -6.23
N VAL A 55 -11.08 -12.88 -6.70
CA VAL A 55 -10.09 -12.01 -7.36
C VAL A 55 -9.45 -11.09 -6.33
N GLY A 56 -8.14 -11.20 -6.17
CA GLY A 56 -7.32 -10.20 -5.51
C GLY A 56 -6.69 -9.26 -6.52
N ILE A 57 -6.56 -7.98 -6.18
CA ILE A 57 -5.78 -6.99 -6.93
C ILE A 57 -4.67 -6.46 -6.02
N VAL A 58 -3.42 -6.63 -6.44
CA VAL A 58 -2.26 -6.07 -5.74
C VAL A 58 -2.24 -4.56 -5.94
N THR A 59 -2.26 -3.79 -4.86
CA THR A 59 -2.38 -2.32 -4.87
C THR A 59 -1.01 -1.64 -4.98
N GLY A 60 -0.99 -0.33 -5.21
CA GLY A 60 0.19 0.47 -5.45
C GLY A 60 0.54 0.62 -6.93
N GLU A 61 1.76 1.07 -7.19
CA GLU A 61 2.24 1.44 -8.53
C GLU A 61 2.10 0.31 -9.55
N ILE A 62 2.23 -0.96 -9.13
CA ILE A 62 2.09 -2.11 -10.03
C ILE A 62 0.73 -2.15 -10.73
N SER A 63 -0.36 -1.78 -10.04
CA SER A 63 -1.71 -1.73 -10.61
C SER A 63 -2.19 -0.29 -10.86
N GLY A 64 -1.38 0.72 -10.54
CA GLY A 64 -1.75 2.13 -10.69
C GLY A 64 -2.91 2.57 -9.79
N ILE A 65 -3.26 1.77 -8.77
CA ILE A 65 -4.37 2.06 -7.87
C ILE A 65 -4.02 1.83 -6.40
N ASP A 66 -4.53 2.72 -5.56
CA ASP A 66 -4.61 2.55 -4.11
C ASP A 66 -6.07 2.49 -3.67
N VAL A 67 -6.32 1.96 -2.47
CA VAL A 67 -7.68 1.82 -1.94
C VAL A 67 -7.76 2.30 -0.49
N ILE A 68 -8.76 3.11 -0.19
CA ILE A 68 -9.22 3.37 1.18
C ILE A 68 -10.28 2.31 1.51
N ASP A 69 -9.97 1.41 2.42
CA ASP A 69 -10.83 0.32 2.91
C ASP A 69 -11.53 0.79 4.18
N ILE A 70 -12.83 1.05 4.07
CA ILE A 70 -13.67 1.67 5.08
C ILE A 70 -14.57 0.61 5.70
N ASP A 71 -14.34 0.25 6.96
CA ASP A 71 -15.01 -0.88 7.61
C ASP A 71 -16.33 -0.50 8.29
N SER A 72 -16.62 0.79 8.50
CA SER A 72 -17.79 1.23 9.26
C SER A 72 -18.41 2.52 8.73
N LYS A 73 -19.67 2.78 9.10
CA LYS A 73 -20.35 4.04 8.76
C LYS A 73 -19.65 5.25 9.38
N LYS A 74 -19.11 5.12 10.59
CA LYS A 74 -18.31 6.17 11.23
C LYS A 74 -17.06 6.50 10.41
N GLY A 75 -16.33 5.48 9.94
CA GLY A 75 -15.17 5.67 9.07
C GLY A 75 -15.55 6.33 7.74
N LEU A 76 -16.70 5.97 7.17
CA LEU A 76 -17.21 6.62 5.95
C LEU A 76 -17.46 8.11 6.19
N ASP A 77 -18.14 8.46 7.29
CA ASP A 77 -18.45 9.86 7.61
C ASP A 77 -17.17 10.69 7.80
N GLU A 78 -16.12 10.12 8.40
CA GLU A 78 -14.82 10.80 8.54
C GLU A 78 -14.10 10.97 7.20
N VAL A 79 -14.14 9.95 6.33
CA VAL A 79 -13.54 10.07 4.98
C VAL A 79 -14.29 11.10 4.15
N GLU A 80 -15.63 11.08 4.13
CA GLU A 80 -16.45 12.00 3.33
C GLU A 80 -16.23 13.47 3.70
N LYS A 81 -15.96 13.80 4.98
CA LYS A 81 -15.60 15.17 5.41
C LYS A 81 -14.31 15.70 4.77
N LEU A 82 -13.42 14.80 4.36
CA LEU A 82 -12.12 15.15 3.79
C LEU A 82 -12.13 15.18 2.26
N LEU A 83 -13.21 14.70 1.64
CA LEU A 83 -13.38 14.70 0.20
C LEU A 83 -13.98 16.04 -0.26
N PRO A 84 -13.52 16.58 -1.41
CA PRO A 84 -14.18 17.72 -2.05
C PRO A 84 -15.64 17.40 -2.43
N ASP A 85 -16.46 18.45 -2.53
CA ASP A 85 -17.79 18.33 -3.12
C ASP A 85 -17.69 17.74 -4.54
N ASN A 86 -18.58 16.81 -4.87
CA ASN A 86 -18.58 16.07 -6.15
C ASN A 86 -17.36 15.17 -6.40
N PHE A 87 -16.67 14.72 -5.36
CA PHE A 87 -15.61 13.72 -5.50
C PHE A 87 -16.21 12.35 -5.88
N ILE A 88 -16.13 12.00 -7.17
CA ILE A 88 -16.66 10.75 -7.72
C ILE A 88 -15.49 9.88 -8.17
N THR A 89 -15.34 8.74 -7.49
CA THR A 89 -14.32 7.72 -7.78
C THR A 89 -14.98 6.34 -7.78
N PRO A 90 -14.34 5.26 -8.26
CA PRO A 90 -14.92 3.93 -8.17
C PRO A 90 -15.10 3.50 -6.72
N ILE A 91 -16.27 2.94 -6.41
CA ILE A 91 -16.64 2.54 -5.06
C ILE A 91 -17.22 1.13 -5.11
N ALA A 92 -16.67 0.22 -4.30
CA ALA A 92 -17.23 -1.10 -4.07
C ALA A 92 -17.75 -1.24 -2.64
N ARG A 93 -18.87 -1.94 -2.46
CA ARG A 93 -19.35 -2.42 -1.16
C ARG A 93 -18.65 -3.72 -0.79
N THR A 94 -18.27 -3.84 0.47
CA THR A 94 -17.69 -5.08 1.01
C THR A 94 -18.77 -5.99 1.61
N PRO A 95 -18.53 -7.30 1.70
CA PRO A 95 -19.46 -8.26 2.32
C PRO A 95 -19.79 -7.94 3.79
N GLY A 96 -18.92 -7.20 4.47
CA GLY A 96 -19.08 -6.77 5.87
C GLY A 96 -19.94 -5.51 6.04
N GLY A 97 -20.37 -4.87 4.94
CA GLY A 97 -21.12 -3.62 4.96
C GLY A 97 -20.27 -2.36 4.79
N GLY A 98 -18.94 -2.52 4.68
CA GLY A 98 -17.98 -1.45 4.42
C GLY A 98 -17.90 -1.03 2.95
N TRP A 99 -16.88 -0.25 2.62
CA TRP A 99 -16.62 0.32 1.29
C TRP A 99 -15.13 0.25 0.93
N HIS A 100 -14.84 0.05 -0.34
CA HIS A 100 -13.53 0.33 -0.93
C HIS A 100 -13.66 1.55 -1.84
N TYR A 101 -12.91 2.61 -1.56
CA TYR A 101 -12.79 3.78 -2.42
C TYR A 101 -11.47 3.66 -3.18
N TYR A 102 -11.54 3.58 -4.51
CA TYR A 102 -10.37 3.35 -5.37
C TYR A 102 -9.80 4.69 -5.84
N HIS A 103 -8.48 4.80 -5.85
CA HIS A 103 -7.76 6.02 -6.22
C HIS A 103 -6.55 5.72 -7.09
N HIS A 104 -5.99 6.74 -7.76
CA HIS A 104 -4.69 6.60 -8.40
C HIS A 104 -3.59 6.26 -7.38
N ALA A 105 -2.66 5.40 -7.78
CA ALA A 105 -1.52 5.04 -6.94
C ALA A 105 -0.69 6.26 -6.56
N THR A 106 -0.36 6.33 -5.28
CA THR A 106 0.41 7.40 -4.64
C THR A 106 1.89 7.04 -4.47
N GLY A 107 2.22 5.75 -4.58
CA GLY A 107 3.53 5.20 -4.20
C GLY A 107 3.68 4.94 -2.70
N MET A 108 2.71 5.32 -1.88
CA MET A 108 2.73 5.10 -0.43
C MET A 108 2.46 3.62 -0.09
N GLY A 109 3.04 3.15 1.02
CA GLY A 109 2.76 1.81 1.53
C GLY A 109 1.41 1.70 2.24
N ASN A 110 1.10 0.50 2.75
CA ASN A 110 -0.11 0.30 3.55
C ASN A 110 -0.08 1.11 4.86
N SER A 111 -1.25 1.59 5.27
CA SER A 111 -1.47 2.19 6.60
C SER A 111 -2.71 1.58 7.22
N VAL A 112 -2.67 1.30 8.53
CA VAL A 112 -3.78 0.67 9.25
C VAL A 112 -4.38 1.71 10.18
N ALA A 113 -5.72 1.83 10.17
CA ALA A 113 -6.45 2.78 11.01
C ALA A 113 -5.88 4.22 10.94
N PHE A 114 -5.53 4.68 9.74
CA PHE A 114 -5.06 6.06 9.51
C PHE A 114 -6.17 7.09 9.75
N ILE A 115 -7.42 6.64 9.55
CA ILE A 115 -8.64 7.18 10.13
C ILE A 115 -9.26 6.01 10.91
N GLU A 116 -9.95 6.29 12.01
CA GLU A 116 -10.60 5.24 12.79
C GLU A 116 -11.56 4.41 11.91
N HIS A 117 -11.37 3.09 11.89
CA HIS A 117 -12.09 2.15 11.01
C HIS A 117 -11.82 2.31 9.50
N CYS A 118 -10.71 2.95 9.12
CA CYS A 118 -10.27 3.02 7.73
C CYS A 118 -8.81 2.59 7.60
N ASP A 119 -8.59 1.61 6.72
CA ASP A 119 -7.27 1.18 6.31
C ASP A 119 -6.92 1.77 4.94
N PHE A 120 -5.64 1.96 4.69
CA PHE A 120 -5.11 2.34 3.39
C PHE A 120 -4.32 1.17 2.80
N ARG A 121 -4.70 0.78 1.58
CA ARG A 121 -4.10 -0.31 0.81
C ARG A 121 -3.35 0.29 -0.36
N GLY A 122 -2.06 0.50 -0.15
CA GLY A 122 -1.13 1.07 -1.12
C GLY A 122 -0.13 0.03 -1.64
N THR A 123 1.08 0.47 -1.95
CA THR A 123 2.18 -0.40 -2.37
C THR A 123 2.47 -1.47 -1.33
N GLY A 124 2.59 -2.72 -1.79
CA GLY A 124 2.83 -3.88 -0.93
C GLY A 124 1.58 -4.43 -0.26
N GLY A 125 0.40 -3.96 -0.64
CA GLY A 125 -0.90 -4.51 -0.25
C GLY A 125 -1.63 -5.21 -1.40
N TYR A 126 -2.80 -5.76 -1.09
CA TYR A 126 -3.79 -6.16 -2.07
C TYR A 126 -5.19 -5.99 -1.47
N ILE A 127 -6.20 -5.95 -2.33
CA ILE A 127 -7.61 -5.97 -1.96
C ILE A 127 -8.30 -7.18 -2.60
N VAL A 128 -9.48 -7.53 -2.09
CA VAL A 128 -10.41 -8.44 -2.77
C VAL A 128 -11.39 -7.60 -3.59
N ALA A 129 -11.49 -7.88 -4.88
CA ALA A 129 -12.27 -7.07 -5.83
C ALA A 129 -13.63 -7.72 -6.16
N PRO A 130 -14.67 -6.92 -6.52
CA PRO A 130 -15.90 -7.46 -7.10
C PRO A 130 -15.63 -8.39 -8.29
N PRO A 131 -16.46 -9.42 -8.56
CA PRO A 131 -17.66 -9.85 -7.84
C PRO A 131 -17.34 -10.94 -6.78
N SER A 132 -16.15 -10.93 -6.17
CA SER A 132 -15.72 -11.92 -5.18
C SER A 132 -16.69 -12.09 -4.01
N LEU A 133 -16.63 -13.19 -3.28
CA LEU A 133 -17.50 -13.50 -2.14
C LEU A 133 -16.76 -13.44 -0.80
N GLY A 134 -17.39 -12.86 0.21
CA GLY A 134 -16.93 -12.96 1.61
C GLY A 134 -17.18 -14.34 2.21
N GLU A 135 -16.66 -14.57 3.42
CA GLU A 135 -16.92 -15.81 4.18
C GLU A 135 -18.40 -15.99 4.53
N ASN A 136 -19.13 -14.88 4.70
CA ASN A 136 -20.58 -14.87 4.90
C ASN A 136 -21.39 -15.13 3.62
N GLY A 137 -20.74 -15.41 2.49
CA GLY A 137 -21.37 -15.64 1.19
C GLY A 137 -21.90 -14.40 0.50
N LYS A 138 -21.82 -13.21 1.12
CA LYS A 138 -22.22 -11.96 0.48
C LYS A 138 -21.14 -11.48 -0.49
N PRO A 139 -21.53 -10.85 -1.62
CA PRO A 139 -20.58 -10.41 -2.62
C PRO A 139 -19.94 -9.05 -2.29
N TYR A 140 -18.72 -8.86 -2.79
CA TYR A 140 -18.19 -7.55 -3.13
C TYR A 140 -18.93 -7.05 -4.37
N VAL A 141 -19.50 -5.85 -4.32
CA VAL A 141 -20.29 -5.29 -5.44
C VAL A 141 -19.92 -3.85 -5.73
N TRP A 142 -19.84 -3.47 -7.00
CA TRP A 142 -19.71 -2.06 -7.38
C TRP A 142 -20.98 -1.29 -7.00
N LEU A 143 -20.81 -0.05 -6.54
CA LEU A 143 -21.93 0.81 -6.16
C LEU A 143 -22.50 1.51 -7.41
N GLY A 144 -23.58 0.96 -7.96
CA GLY A 144 -24.20 1.51 -9.18
C GLY A 144 -23.23 1.52 -10.36
N SER A 145 -23.12 2.66 -11.04
CA SER A 145 -22.18 2.88 -12.16
C SER A 145 -20.76 3.28 -11.72
N LEU A 146 -20.46 3.26 -10.42
CA LEU A 146 -19.14 3.59 -9.88
C LEU A 146 -18.19 2.38 -9.94
N SER A 147 -18.26 1.62 -11.04
CA SER A 147 -17.33 0.53 -11.29
C SER A 147 -16.03 1.09 -11.86
N ILE A 148 -14.90 0.44 -11.55
CA ILE A 148 -13.61 0.84 -12.11
C ILE A 148 -13.55 0.65 -13.64
N PHE A 149 -14.51 -0.06 -14.22
CA PHE A 149 -14.64 -0.24 -15.67
C PHE A 149 -15.32 0.95 -16.38
N GLU A 150 -16.02 1.79 -15.63
CA GLU A 150 -16.86 2.88 -16.14
C GLU A 150 -16.47 4.24 -15.57
N THR A 151 -15.83 4.25 -14.40
CA THR A 151 -15.39 5.44 -13.67
C THR A 151 -13.89 5.37 -13.48
N ASN A 152 -13.19 6.46 -13.78
CA ASN A 152 -11.75 6.55 -13.53
C ASN A 152 -11.47 6.84 -12.05
N PRO A 153 -10.50 6.17 -11.43
CA PRO A 153 -10.01 6.57 -10.11
C PRO A 153 -9.55 8.03 -10.12
N LEU A 154 -9.86 8.77 -9.05
CA LEU A 154 -9.31 10.10 -8.82
C LEU A 154 -8.09 10.02 -7.89
N SER A 155 -7.20 11.01 -7.98
CA SER A 155 -6.13 11.18 -7.00
C SER A 155 -6.71 11.38 -5.60
N ILE A 156 -6.02 10.85 -4.59
CA ILE A 156 -6.39 11.06 -3.19
C ILE A 156 -6.25 12.56 -2.86
N PRO A 157 -7.25 13.19 -2.21
CA PRO A 157 -7.14 14.57 -1.76
C PRO A 157 -5.94 14.79 -0.82
N GLU A 158 -5.31 15.97 -0.90
CA GLU A 158 -4.11 16.27 -0.10
C GLU A 158 -4.38 16.16 1.40
N SER A 159 -5.60 16.50 1.86
CA SER A 159 -6.04 16.32 3.25
C SER A 159 -5.86 14.89 3.76
N ILE A 160 -6.15 13.89 2.93
CA ILE A 160 -5.95 12.48 3.26
C ILE A 160 -4.48 12.08 3.12
N ILE A 161 -3.77 12.61 2.12
CA ILE A 161 -2.33 12.37 1.96
C ILE A 161 -1.54 12.85 3.18
N GLU A 162 -1.86 14.02 3.72
CA GLU A 162 -1.24 14.55 4.95
C GLU A 162 -1.47 13.61 6.14
N LEU A 163 -2.69 13.08 6.30
CA LEU A 163 -2.99 12.05 7.29
C LEU A 163 -2.24 10.74 7.00
N LEU A 164 -1.94 10.38 5.76
CA LEU A 164 -1.17 9.16 5.49
C LEU A 164 0.34 9.35 5.78
N LYS A 165 0.87 10.55 5.55
CA LYS A 165 2.28 10.91 5.84
C LYS A 165 2.51 11.05 7.34
N SER A 166 1.51 11.58 8.03
CA SER A 166 1.49 11.79 9.47
C SER A 166 0.18 11.23 10.01
N PRO A 167 0.02 9.88 10.02
CA PRO A 167 -1.16 9.27 10.61
C PRO A 167 -1.31 9.85 11.99
N PRO A 168 -2.51 10.31 12.38
CA PRO A 168 -2.72 10.86 13.70
C PRO A 168 -2.09 9.84 14.63
N ARG A 169 -1.00 10.24 15.30
CA ARG A 169 -0.51 9.51 16.47
C ARG A 169 -1.79 9.34 17.22
N ARG A 170 -2.28 8.09 17.40
CA ARG A 170 -3.47 7.85 18.20
C ARG A 170 -3.31 8.77 19.38
N GLU A 171 -4.14 9.81 19.43
CA GLU A 171 -4.36 10.53 20.66
C GLU A 171 -5.02 9.44 21.51
N LYS A 172 -4.18 8.62 22.14
CA LYS A 172 -4.42 8.36 23.55
C LYS A 172 -4.62 9.75 24.09
N LEU A 173 -5.84 10.03 24.54
CA LEU A 173 -6.15 11.18 25.38
C LEU A 173 -4.94 11.49 26.26
N THR A 174 -4.11 12.41 25.79
CA THR A 174 -3.03 13.03 26.54
C THR A 174 -3.38 14.49 26.46
N GLU A 175 -4.45 14.86 27.17
CA GLU A 175 -4.43 16.15 27.82
C GLU A 175 -3.23 16.11 28.78
N ASP A 176 -2.33 17.07 28.58
CA ASP A 176 -1.25 17.35 29.49
C ASP A 176 -1.81 17.60 30.89
N VAL A 177 -1.63 16.62 31.77
CA VAL A 177 -1.41 16.89 33.19
C VAL A 177 -0.24 16.02 33.62
N HIS A 178 0.73 16.64 34.26
CA HIS A 178 1.90 16.04 34.91
C HIS A 178 1.53 15.02 36.03
N GLY A 179 0.75 13.98 35.73
CA GLY A 179 0.37 13.02 36.76
C GLY A 179 -0.65 11.94 36.43
N VAL A 180 -0.68 11.31 35.24
CA VAL A 180 -1.45 10.06 35.06
C VAL A 180 -0.82 9.11 34.02
N ALA A 181 0.42 8.68 34.26
CA ALA A 181 0.95 7.49 33.55
C ALA A 181 0.34 6.16 34.09
N SER A 182 -0.62 6.20 35.02
CA SER A 182 -0.77 5.16 36.05
C SER A 182 -1.95 4.19 35.88
N ASP A 183 -3.12 4.55 35.33
CA ASP A 183 -4.31 3.72 35.64
C ASP A 183 -4.38 2.36 34.94
N TRP A 184 -4.32 2.32 33.61
CA TRP A 184 -4.45 1.03 32.90
C TRP A 184 -3.22 0.13 33.13
N LEU A 185 -2.01 0.69 33.18
CA LEU A 185 -0.78 -0.08 33.35
C LEU A 185 -0.65 -0.56 34.80
N SER A 186 -0.96 0.27 35.81
CA SER A 186 -0.97 -0.21 37.21
C SER A 186 -2.03 -1.29 37.40
N THR A 187 -3.22 -1.14 36.81
CA THR A 187 -4.29 -2.16 36.85
C THR A 187 -3.86 -3.44 36.13
N ALA A 188 -3.25 -3.34 34.95
CA ALA A 188 -2.73 -4.50 34.24
C ALA A 188 -1.62 -5.19 35.05
N MET A 189 -0.71 -4.40 35.66
CA MET A 189 0.42 -4.90 36.46
C MET A 189 -0.01 -5.62 37.75
N GLN A 190 -1.23 -5.40 38.26
CA GLN A 190 -1.80 -6.14 39.40
C GLN A 190 -2.12 -7.62 39.09
N GLY A 191 -2.01 -8.03 37.82
CA GLY A 191 -2.24 -9.42 37.41
C GLY A 191 -3.69 -9.72 37.03
N VAL A 192 -3.89 -10.83 36.31
CA VAL A 192 -5.19 -11.22 35.77
C VAL A 192 -5.47 -12.72 35.95
N LYS A 193 -6.77 -13.05 36.07
CA LYS A 193 -7.26 -14.44 36.16
C LYS A 193 -7.13 -15.19 34.83
N ALA A 194 -7.23 -16.51 34.89
CA ALA A 194 -7.21 -17.39 33.72
C ALA A 194 -8.15 -16.90 32.59
N GLY A 195 -7.69 -17.02 31.33
CA GLY A 195 -8.44 -16.64 30.13
C GLY A 195 -8.04 -15.29 29.50
N LYS A 196 -7.48 -14.35 30.27
CA LYS A 196 -7.10 -13.00 29.76
C LYS A 196 -5.59 -12.72 29.73
N ARG A 197 -4.77 -13.62 30.29
CA ARG A 197 -3.32 -13.43 30.48
C ARG A 197 -2.56 -13.21 29.16
N ASN A 198 -2.86 -13.96 28.11
CA ASN A 198 -2.13 -13.80 26.83
C ASN A 198 -2.41 -12.45 26.17
N ALA A 199 -3.66 -11.98 26.21
CA ALA A 199 -4.04 -10.69 25.66
C ALA A 199 -3.40 -9.54 26.45
N VAL A 200 -3.51 -9.56 27.78
CA VAL A 200 -2.94 -8.51 28.64
C VAL A 200 -1.41 -8.53 28.62
N GLY A 201 -0.79 -9.71 28.60
CA GLY A 201 0.65 -9.87 28.43
C GLY A 201 1.14 -9.31 27.09
N ALA A 202 0.37 -9.48 26.02
CA ALA A 202 0.66 -8.89 24.72
C ALA A 202 0.53 -7.36 24.72
N GLU A 203 -0.47 -6.81 25.42
CA GLU A 203 -0.63 -5.36 25.59
C GLU A 203 0.52 -4.74 26.39
N ILE A 204 0.94 -5.37 27.50
CA ILE A 204 2.09 -4.94 28.31
C ILE A 204 3.37 -5.03 27.48
N ALA A 205 3.60 -6.14 26.78
CA ALA A 205 4.75 -6.33 25.92
C ALA A 205 4.80 -5.28 24.79
N GLY A 206 3.69 -5.07 24.08
CA GLY A 206 3.58 -4.09 23.00
C GLY A 206 3.78 -2.64 23.49
N TYR A 207 3.41 -2.33 24.73
CA TYR A 207 3.67 -1.02 25.32
C TYR A 207 5.17 -0.75 25.54
N TRP A 208 5.94 -1.78 25.91
CA TRP A 208 7.36 -1.65 26.27
C TRP A 208 8.33 -2.00 25.13
N ILE A 209 7.91 -2.75 24.11
CA ILE A 209 8.81 -3.31 23.07
C ILE A 209 9.61 -2.28 22.28
N ASN A 210 9.08 -1.06 22.15
CA ASN A 210 9.76 0.06 21.47
C ASN A 210 10.42 1.05 22.45
N LYS A 211 10.30 0.82 23.76
CA LYS A 211 10.80 1.72 24.83
C LYS A 211 12.01 1.17 25.55
N VAL A 212 12.14 -0.16 25.65
CA VAL A 212 13.24 -0.84 26.32
C VAL A 212 13.68 -2.06 25.50
N PRO A 213 14.94 -2.53 25.66
CA PRO A 213 15.40 -3.76 25.06
C PRO A 213 14.46 -4.95 25.32
N GLN A 214 14.34 -5.86 24.34
CA GLN A 214 13.47 -7.05 24.45
C GLN A 214 13.72 -7.91 25.71
N LYS A 215 14.99 -7.99 26.15
CA LYS A 215 15.37 -8.67 27.40
C LYS A 215 14.74 -8.01 28.66
N ASP A 216 14.55 -6.71 28.62
CA ASP A 216 13.97 -5.94 29.72
C ASP A 216 12.44 -6.05 29.68
N VAL A 217 11.84 -6.16 28.48
CA VAL A 217 10.42 -6.54 28.32
C VAL A 217 10.11 -7.93 28.90
N LEU A 218 10.98 -8.91 28.65
CA LEU A 218 10.87 -10.24 29.26
C LEU A 218 10.91 -10.17 30.78
N THR A 219 11.80 -9.33 31.32
CA THR A 219 11.93 -9.14 32.77
C THR A 219 10.66 -8.51 33.36
N ILE A 220 10.10 -7.51 32.68
CA ILE A 220 8.83 -6.86 33.07
C ILE A 220 7.67 -7.86 33.06
N LEU A 221 7.52 -8.67 32.01
CA LEU A 221 6.43 -9.65 31.92
C LEU A 221 6.57 -10.80 32.93
N ARG A 222 7.79 -11.23 33.23
CA ARG A 222 8.05 -12.22 34.29
C ARG A 222 7.64 -11.67 35.65
N SER A 223 7.96 -10.41 35.95
CA SER A 223 7.55 -9.76 37.19
C SER A 223 6.03 -9.59 37.26
N TRP A 224 5.39 -9.16 36.18
CA TRP A 224 3.93 -9.10 36.08
C TRP A 224 3.26 -10.47 36.29
N ASN A 225 3.81 -11.53 35.69
CA ASN A 225 3.21 -12.87 35.75
C ASN A 225 3.19 -13.48 37.16
N GLN A 226 4.02 -13.00 38.09
CA GLN A 226 3.96 -13.39 39.49
C GLN A 226 2.63 -13.01 40.15
N ASN A 227 1.95 -11.99 39.62
CA ASN A 227 0.66 -11.53 40.10
C ASN A 227 -0.53 -12.26 39.43
N ASN A 228 -0.28 -13.13 38.46
CA ASN A 228 -1.33 -13.89 37.75
C ASN A 228 -1.73 -15.17 38.50
N ALA A 229 -3.01 -15.54 38.41
CA ALA A 229 -3.54 -16.76 39.00
C ALA A 229 -4.35 -17.61 37.98
N PRO A 230 -3.84 -18.77 37.53
CA PRO A 230 -2.47 -19.27 37.71
C PRO A 230 -1.45 -18.50 36.84
N PRO A 231 -0.15 -18.54 37.15
CA PRO A 231 0.89 -17.94 36.32
C PRO A 231 1.01 -18.65 34.95
N LEU A 232 1.44 -17.91 33.93
CA LEU A 232 1.88 -18.46 32.65
C LEU A 232 3.22 -19.17 32.79
N SER A 233 3.52 -20.13 31.90
CA SER A 233 4.85 -20.72 31.82
C SER A 233 5.85 -19.71 31.23
N ASP A 234 7.14 -19.87 31.53
CA ASP A 234 8.18 -18.99 30.97
C ASP A 234 8.23 -19.08 29.43
N ASN A 235 7.93 -20.26 28.88
CA ASN A 235 7.81 -20.47 27.43
C ASN A 235 6.65 -19.66 26.82
N ASP A 236 5.51 -19.55 27.52
CA ASP A 236 4.37 -18.75 27.04
C ASP A 236 4.71 -17.25 27.07
N ILE A 237 5.42 -16.78 28.09
CA ILE A 237 5.90 -15.39 28.18
C ILE A 237 6.88 -15.09 27.05
N MET A 238 7.86 -15.97 26.80
CA MET A 238 8.77 -15.85 25.66
C MET A 238 8.00 -15.82 24.34
N THR A 239 7.00 -16.68 24.19
CA THR A 239 6.14 -16.72 22.99
C THR A 239 5.41 -15.41 22.78
N ILE A 240 4.85 -14.80 23.83
CA ILE A 240 4.20 -13.48 23.76
C ILE A 240 5.20 -12.42 23.28
N VAL A 241 6.38 -12.34 23.89
CA VAL A 241 7.40 -11.34 23.50
C VAL A 241 7.89 -11.58 22.08
N ASN A 242 8.14 -12.83 21.68
CA ASN A 242 8.59 -13.18 20.33
C ASN A 242 7.50 -13.00 19.27
N SER A 243 6.23 -13.09 19.64
CA SER A 243 5.11 -12.80 18.73
C SER A 243 4.97 -11.30 18.41
N ILE A 244 5.56 -10.44 19.25
CA ILE A 244 5.45 -8.97 19.17
C ILE A 244 6.78 -8.35 18.72
N GLY A 245 7.90 -8.94 19.13
CA GLY A 245 9.24 -8.53 18.77
C GLY A 245 9.76 -9.24 17.53
N ARG A 246 10.29 -8.49 16.56
CA ARG A 246 11.17 -9.06 15.53
C ARG A 246 12.45 -9.56 16.21
N TYR A 247 12.75 -10.86 16.10
CA TYR A 247 14.14 -11.31 16.24
C TYR A 247 14.51 -12.38 15.23
N GLU A 248 15.41 -12.01 14.31
CA GLU A 248 16.64 -12.77 14.07
C GLU A 248 17.79 -11.76 13.82
N PRO A 249 18.98 -11.98 14.41
CA PRO A 249 20.21 -11.34 13.99
C PRO A 249 20.73 -12.17 12.81
N LYS A 250 20.33 -11.84 11.58
CA LYS A 250 21.00 -12.39 10.40
C LYS A 250 22.37 -11.74 10.26
N LYS A 251 23.38 -12.59 10.04
CA LYS A 251 24.77 -12.24 9.68
C LYS A 251 24.80 -11.01 8.78
N GLN A 252 25.74 -10.10 9.04
CA GLN A 252 26.13 -9.07 8.08
C GLN A 252 26.50 -9.74 6.75
N GLU A 253 25.55 -9.85 5.83
CA GLU A 253 25.88 -9.88 4.42
C GLU A 253 26.41 -8.49 4.10
N LYS A 254 27.69 -8.43 3.74
CA LYS A 254 28.25 -7.24 3.11
C LYS A 254 27.36 -6.93 1.91
N VAL A 255 26.59 -5.85 2.01
CA VAL A 255 25.91 -5.28 0.85
C VAL A 255 26.99 -5.09 -0.21
N ASN A 256 26.86 -5.79 -1.34
CA ASN A 256 27.79 -5.62 -2.44
C ASN A 256 27.51 -4.27 -3.09
N ILE A 257 28.21 -3.25 -2.62
CA ILE A 257 28.15 -1.86 -3.11
C ILE A 257 28.76 -1.71 -4.51
N ALA A 258 29.27 -2.78 -5.14
CA ALA A 258 29.82 -2.73 -6.50
C ALA A 258 28.83 -2.23 -7.56
N ASN A 259 27.52 -2.31 -7.29
CA ASN A 259 26.46 -1.86 -8.22
C ASN A 259 25.72 -0.60 -7.75
N VAL A 260 26.15 0.05 -6.67
CA VAL A 260 25.62 1.38 -6.33
C VAL A 260 26.35 2.40 -7.18
N TYR A 261 25.61 3.12 -8.03
CA TYR A 261 26.15 4.27 -8.75
C TYR A 261 26.62 5.29 -7.71
N THR A 262 27.93 5.44 -7.55
CA THR A 262 28.48 6.49 -6.69
C THR A 262 28.24 7.85 -7.36
N ALA A 263 28.24 8.93 -6.58
CA ALA A 263 28.10 10.28 -7.12
C ALA A 263 29.19 10.58 -8.16
N GLU A 264 30.40 10.08 -7.96
CA GLU A 264 31.52 10.21 -8.90
C GLU A 264 31.25 9.47 -10.21
N ARG A 265 30.68 8.24 -10.14
CA ARG A 265 30.30 7.49 -11.33
C ARG A 265 29.17 8.19 -12.10
N MET A 266 28.15 8.69 -11.41
CA MET A 266 27.07 9.46 -12.05
C MET A 266 27.62 10.72 -12.73
N LEU A 267 28.56 11.42 -12.09
CA LEU A 267 29.22 12.60 -12.66
C LEU A 267 30.07 12.25 -13.88
N ALA A 268 30.80 11.12 -13.85
CA ALA A 268 31.60 10.66 -14.96
C ALA A 268 30.73 10.27 -16.17
N GLU A 269 29.67 9.48 -15.94
CA GLU A 269 28.70 9.10 -16.97
C GLU A 269 27.95 10.32 -17.51
N TYR A 270 27.58 11.28 -16.65
CA TYR A 270 26.98 12.54 -17.08
C TYR A 270 27.95 13.38 -17.92
N ALA A 271 29.23 13.47 -17.53
CA ALA A 271 30.24 14.18 -18.32
C ALA A 271 30.48 13.53 -19.70
N GLU A 272 30.44 12.20 -19.78
CA GLU A 272 30.53 11.46 -21.03
C GLU A 272 29.27 11.65 -21.89
N TYR A 273 28.09 11.61 -21.27
CA TYR A 273 26.82 11.96 -21.91
C TYR A 273 26.88 13.37 -22.51
N ILE A 274 27.32 14.39 -21.76
CA ILE A 274 27.50 15.76 -22.25
C ILE A 274 28.43 15.82 -23.48
N LYS A 275 29.51 15.03 -23.52
CA LYS A 275 30.43 14.98 -24.68
C LYS A 275 29.78 14.36 -25.92
N THR A 276 28.81 13.47 -25.76
CA THR A 276 28.10 12.82 -26.87
C THR A 276 26.84 13.58 -27.32
N LEU A 277 26.38 14.55 -26.53
CA LEU A 277 25.18 15.33 -26.81
C LEU A 277 25.19 15.99 -28.18
N GLU A 278 26.30 16.56 -28.64
CA GLU A 278 26.34 17.23 -29.96
C GLU A 278 26.07 16.29 -31.13
N LYS A 279 26.35 14.98 -30.99
CA LYS A 279 26.12 13.97 -32.03
C LYS A 279 24.78 13.26 -31.91
N ASN A 280 24.24 13.18 -30.69
CA ASN A 280 23.05 12.40 -30.36
C ASN A 280 21.78 13.25 -30.19
N ARG A 281 21.85 14.56 -30.42
CA ARG A 281 20.68 15.44 -30.40
C ARG A 281 19.92 15.33 -31.71
N PHE A 282 18.63 15.06 -31.62
CA PHE A 282 17.76 15.28 -32.76
C PHE A 282 17.34 16.75 -32.82
N ILE A 283 17.30 17.29 -34.03
CA ILE A 283 16.72 18.60 -34.36
C ILE A 283 15.36 18.38 -35.00
N THR A 284 14.49 19.39 -34.95
CA THR A 284 13.09 19.22 -35.36
C THR A 284 12.88 19.24 -36.88
N GLY A 285 13.88 19.67 -37.65
CA GLY A 285 13.76 19.84 -39.10
C GLY A 285 12.94 21.07 -39.49
N ILE A 286 12.53 21.89 -38.52
CA ILE A 286 11.78 23.13 -38.72
C ILE A 286 12.72 24.28 -38.34
N SER A 287 13.23 25.00 -39.34
CA SER A 287 14.27 26.03 -39.17
C SER A 287 13.94 27.05 -38.07
N GLU A 288 12.70 27.49 -37.99
CA GLU A 288 12.21 28.49 -37.03
C GLU A 288 12.20 27.98 -35.59
N ILE A 289 12.07 26.66 -35.39
CA ILE A 289 12.14 26.00 -34.09
C ILE A 289 13.59 25.68 -33.77
N ASP A 290 14.34 25.13 -34.73
CA ASP A 290 15.75 24.75 -34.57
C ASP A 290 16.67 25.95 -34.29
N LYS A 291 16.30 27.16 -34.73
CA LYS A 291 16.97 28.40 -34.32
C LYS A 291 16.77 28.77 -32.84
N ARG A 292 15.76 28.19 -32.19
CA ARG A 292 15.32 28.54 -30.82
C ARG A 292 15.51 27.42 -29.81
N ILE A 293 15.77 26.19 -30.27
CA ILE A 293 16.01 25.03 -29.41
C ILE A 293 17.40 24.47 -29.66
N ARG A 294 18.00 23.85 -28.64
CA ARG A 294 19.30 23.19 -28.74
C ARG A 294 19.23 21.76 -29.30
N GLY A 295 18.03 21.26 -29.63
CA GLY A 295 17.76 19.83 -29.86
C GLY A 295 17.60 19.03 -28.55
N VAL A 296 17.28 17.75 -28.67
CA VAL A 296 16.97 16.86 -27.54
C VAL A 296 17.74 15.56 -27.70
N ALA A 297 18.38 15.10 -26.62
CA ALA A 297 19.09 13.82 -26.62
C ALA A 297 18.31 12.71 -25.91
N GLY A 298 18.78 11.47 -26.06
CA GLY A 298 18.15 10.30 -25.46
C GLY A 298 18.02 10.44 -23.94
N GLY A 299 16.78 10.31 -23.43
CA GLY A 299 16.44 10.48 -22.02
C GLY A 299 16.00 11.88 -21.61
N GLU A 300 16.09 12.88 -22.49
CA GLU A 300 15.55 14.23 -22.26
C GLU A 300 14.12 14.38 -22.79
N VAL A 301 13.34 15.27 -22.16
CA VAL A 301 11.99 15.62 -22.60
C VAL A 301 11.96 17.08 -23.05
N LEU A 302 11.48 17.34 -24.27
CA LEU A 302 11.19 18.69 -24.78
C LEU A 302 9.68 18.86 -24.97
N THR A 303 9.15 19.95 -24.42
CA THR A 303 7.74 20.30 -24.55
C THR A 303 7.57 21.48 -25.51
N ILE A 304 6.73 21.32 -26.54
CA ILE A 304 6.38 22.39 -27.49
C ILE A 304 4.89 22.66 -27.37
N ILE A 305 4.53 23.87 -26.95
CA ILE A 305 3.14 24.30 -26.70
C ILE A 305 2.68 25.18 -27.86
N ALA A 306 1.55 24.85 -28.49
CA ALA A 306 0.96 25.65 -29.55
C ALA A 306 -0.58 25.62 -29.51
N ARG A 307 -1.21 26.69 -30.00
CA ARG A 307 -2.67 26.85 -30.06
C ARG A 307 -3.32 25.81 -30.99
N ALA A 308 -4.64 25.64 -30.88
CA ALA A 308 -5.40 24.83 -31.83
C ALA A 308 -5.25 25.40 -33.26
N GLY A 309 -5.12 24.54 -34.27
CA GLY A 309 -4.93 24.94 -35.66
C GLY A 309 -3.48 25.27 -36.08
N SER A 310 -2.49 25.22 -35.18
CA SER A 310 -1.08 25.52 -35.49
C SER A 310 -0.32 24.40 -36.21
N PHE A 311 -1.01 23.57 -37.00
CA PHE A 311 -0.39 22.49 -37.80
C PHE A 311 0.50 21.48 -37.02
N LYS A 312 0.26 21.30 -35.70
CA LYS A 312 1.01 20.39 -34.83
C LYS A 312 1.13 18.96 -35.40
N THR A 313 0.07 18.46 -36.02
CA THR A 313 0.04 17.13 -36.65
C THR A 313 1.00 17.05 -37.85
N ALA A 314 1.07 18.08 -38.69
CA ALA A 314 2.00 18.12 -39.81
C ALA A 314 3.46 18.23 -39.34
N MET A 315 3.70 18.99 -38.26
CA MET A 315 5.01 19.04 -37.60
C MET A 315 5.45 17.66 -37.08
N LEU A 316 4.57 16.93 -36.37
CA LEU A 316 4.89 15.58 -35.87
C LEU A 316 5.17 14.59 -37.00
N GLN A 317 4.48 14.69 -38.14
CA GLN A 317 4.74 13.84 -39.30
C GLN A 317 6.09 14.09 -39.97
N ASN A 318 6.63 15.31 -39.89
CA ASN A 318 7.97 15.62 -40.39
C ASN A 318 9.09 15.14 -39.45
N LEU A 319 8.80 15.01 -38.15
CA LEU A 319 9.76 14.52 -37.15
C LEU A 319 9.99 13.01 -37.21
N LEU A 320 9.08 12.26 -37.84
CA LEU A 320 9.08 10.79 -37.89
C LEU A 320 9.69 10.23 -39.20
N LYS A 321 10.27 11.08 -40.04
CA LYS A 321 11.03 10.71 -41.25
C LYS A 321 12.52 10.81 -40.98
#